data_AF-A0A847CV11-F1
#
_entry.id   AF-A0A847CV11-F1
#
_cell.length_a   1.000
_cell.length_b   1.000
_cell.length_c   1.000
_cell.angle_alpha   90.00
_cell.angle_beta   90.00
_cell.angle_gamma   90.00
#
_symmetry.space_group_name_H-M   'P 1'
#
loop_
_entity.id
_entity.type
_entity.pdbx_description
1 polymer ?
#
loop_
_entity_poly.entity_id
_entity_poly.type
_entity_poly.pdbx_seq_one_letter_code
_entity_poly.pdbx_strand_id
1 'polypeptide(L)'
;MWIAAFIGMIIKYSEIIMIIKYRKKNEDGTYVGGPALYVKEGLGIPAVGEILVALMILVCLSSTMIQSNVIVENVVNMIPAAKKFVPVIAIINVIFAGIVVVGGVKRLGNVAEKLIPFMSMFYLIGAIIVIIANYKGIIPAIQQIF
;
A
#
# COMPACT_ATOMS: atom_id res chain seq x y z
N MET A 1 12.10 6.70 11.22
CA MET A 1 11.22 5.70 10.54
C MET A 1 10.89 4.48 11.41
N TRP A 2 11.84 3.91 12.16
CA TRP A 2 11.57 2.70 12.98
C TRP A 2 10.52 2.89 14.08
N ILE A 3 10.53 4.02 14.80
CA ILE A 3 9.50 4.33 15.81
C ILE A 3 8.11 4.39 15.16
N ALA A 4 7.99 5.03 14.00
CA ALA A 4 6.74 5.11 13.26
C ALA A 4 6.24 3.72 12.81
N ALA A 5 7.14 2.83 12.39
CA ALA A 5 6.79 1.44 12.06
C ALA A 5 6.28 0.68 13.29
N PHE A 6 6.94 0.82 14.44
CA PHE A 6 6.53 0.16 15.68
C PHE A 6 5.14 0.63 16.15
N ILE A 7 4.93 1.95 16.22
CA ILE A 7 3.64 2.54 16.58
C ILE A 7 2.58 2.16 15.55
N GLY A 8 2.93 2.18 14.26
CA GLY A 8 2.05 1.80 13.16
C GLY A 8 1.54 0.37 13.28
N MET A 9 2.37 -0.58 13.72
CA MET A 9 1.94 -1.97 13.97
C MET A 9 0.88 -2.05 15.07
N ILE A 10 1.06 -1.30 16.16
CA ILE A 10 0.11 -1.25 17.28
C ILE A 10 -1.23 -0.69 16.80
N ILE A 11 -1.20 0.48 16.12
CA ILE A 11 -2.39 1.12 15.58
C ILE A 11 -3.10 0.15 14.63
N LYS A 12 -2.36 -0.50 13.73
CA LYS A 12 -2.95 -1.38 12.73
C LYS A 12 -3.62 -2.60 13.36
N TYR A 13 -3.01 -3.16 14.39
CA TYR A 13 -3.58 -4.26 15.15
C TYR A 13 -4.91 -3.85 15.82
N SER A 14 -4.93 -2.69 16.49
CA SER A 14 -6.15 -2.16 17.11
C SER A 14 -7.27 -1.94 16.09
N GLU A 15 -6.96 -1.39 14.91
CA GLU A 15 -7.93 -1.22 13.82
C GLU A 15 -8.53 -2.56 13.37
N ILE A 16 -7.69 -3.59 13.16
CA ILE A 16 -8.14 -4.90 12.68
C ILE A 16 -9.07 -5.56 13.70
N ILE A 17 -8.77 -5.48 14.99
CA ILE A 17 -9.66 -5.99 16.04
C ILE A 17 -11.03 -5.32 15.98
N MET A 18 -11.06 -3.98 15.89
CA MET A 18 -12.32 -3.26 15.79
C MET A 18 -13.10 -3.62 14.54
N ILE A 19 -12.43 -3.78 13.39
CA ILE A 19 -13.06 -4.23 12.16
C ILE A 19 -13.69 -5.62 12.34
N ILE A 20 -13.00 -6.57 12.97
CA ILE A 20 -13.55 -7.92 13.20
C ILE A 20 -14.75 -7.89 14.14
N LYS A 21 -14.72 -7.04 15.17
CA LYS A 21 -15.81 -6.90 16.16
C LYS A 21 -17.07 -6.26 15.57
N TYR A 22 -16.92 -5.23 14.73
CA TYR A 22 -18.03 -4.44 14.19
C TYR A 22 -18.36 -4.72 12.72
N ARG A 23 -17.72 -5.72 12.09
CA ARG A 23 -18.04 -6.11 10.70
C ARG A 23 -19.50 -6.52 10.56
N LYS A 24 -20.10 -6.16 9.43
CA LYS A 24 -21.46 -6.60 9.06
C LYS A 24 -21.38 -7.57 7.90
N LYS A 25 -22.31 -8.52 7.88
CA LYS A 25 -22.50 -9.43 6.76
C LYS A 25 -23.51 -8.80 5.82
N ASN A 26 -23.12 -8.61 4.57
CA ASN A 26 -24.00 -8.17 3.50
C ASN A 26 -24.93 -9.32 3.06
N GLU A 27 -25.97 -8.97 2.31
CA GLU A 27 -26.94 -9.91 1.73
C GLU A 27 -26.29 -10.91 0.77
N ASP A 28 -25.23 -10.50 0.09
CA ASP A 28 -24.40 -11.33 -0.79
C ASP A 28 -23.46 -12.30 -0.03
N GLY A 29 -23.52 -12.30 1.30
CA GLY A 29 -22.71 -13.13 2.18
C GLY A 29 -21.29 -12.61 2.42
N THR A 30 -20.90 -11.49 1.81
CA THR A 30 -19.60 -10.84 2.04
C THR A 30 -19.57 -10.10 3.38
N TYR A 31 -18.38 -9.91 3.94
CA TYR A 31 -18.22 -9.07 5.14
C TYR A 31 -17.77 -7.68 4.73
N VAL A 32 -18.52 -6.67 5.15
CA VAL A 32 -18.12 -5.26 5.04
C VAL A 32 -17.65 -4.80 6.40
N GLY A 33 -16.48 -4.18 6.40
CA GLY A 33 -15.87 -3.58 7.57
C GLY A 33 -15.11 -2.32 7.16
N GLY A 34 -14.62 -1.60 8.17
CA GLY A 34 -13.77 -0.44 7.96
C GLY A 34 -13.97 0.61 9.04
N PRO A 35 -13.17 1.70 8.97
CA PRO A 35 -13.20 2.78 9.96
C PRO A 35 -14.56 3.38 10.20
N ALA A 36 -15.28 3.67 9.12
CA ALA A 36 -16.62 4.25 9.21
C ALA A 36 -17.60 3.37 9.99
N LEU A 37 -17.50 2.05 9.85
CA LEU A 37 -18.44 1.12 10.45
C LEU A 37 -18.19 0.96 11.96
N TYR A 38 -16.94 0.80 12.39
CA TYR A 38 -16.65 0.73 13.82
C TYR A 38 -16.77 2.09 14.51
N VAL A 39 -16.61 3.21 13.81
CA VAL A 39 -16.89 4.55 14.39
C VAL A 39 -18.39 4.75 14.57
N LYS A 40 -19.19 4.36 13.58
CA LYS A 40 -20.65 4.43 13.68
C LYS A 40 -21.20 3.53 14.78
N GLU A 41 -20.79 2.26 14.81
CA GLU A 41 -21.37 1.25 15.72
C GLU A 41 -20.64 1.15 17.07
N GLY A 42 -19.35 1.51 17.12
CA GLY A 42 -18.53 1.42 18.32
C GLY A 42 -18.49 2.72 19.13
N LEU A 43 -18.34 3.86 18.47
CA LEU A 43 -18.33 5.18 19.13
C LEU A 43 -19.73 5.83 19.17
N GLY A 44 -20.67 5.37 18.34
CA GLY A 44 -22.03 5.93 18.29
C GLY A 44 -22.11 7.30 17.59
N ILE A 45 -21.06 7.71 16.86
CA ILE A 45 -20.97 9.04 16.22
C ILE A 45 -20.93 8.86 14.69
N PRO A 46 -22.09 8.71 14.02
CA PRO A 46 -22.16 8.40 12.58
C PRO A 46 -21.52 9.50 11.71
N ALA A 47 -21.64 10.78 12.08
CA ALA A 47 -21.09 11.89 11.33
C ALA A 47 -19.56 11.84 11.17
N VAL A 48 -18.84 11.41 12.22
CA VAL A 48 -17.38 11.23 12.16
C VAL A 48 -17.03 10.07 11.23
N GLY A 49 -17.84 9.00 11.22
CA GLY A 49 -17.68 7.89 10.30
C GLY A 49 -17.76 8.32 8.83
N GLU A 50 -18.72 9.18 8.48
CA GLU A 50 -18.90 9.69 7.11
C GLU A 50 -17.74 10.60 6.68
N ILE A 51 -17.29 11.49 7.57
CA ILE A 51 -16.11 12.34 7.31
C ILE A 51 -14.86 11.47 7.07
N LEU A 52 -14.68 10.40 7.86
CA LEU A 52 -13.57 9.47 7.67
C LEU A 52 -13.62 8.75 6.33
N VAL A 53 -14.81 8.38 5.82
CA VAL A 53 -14.93 7.82 4.46
C VAL A 53 -14.46 8.82 3.42
N ALA A 54 -14.91 10.07 3.50
CA ALA A 54 -14.52 11.12 2.56
C ALA A 54 -13.00 11.35 2.57
N LEU A 55 -12.39 11.43 3.75
CA LEU A 55 -10.94 11.57 3.89
C LEU A 55 -10.19 10.36 3.33
N MET A 56 -10.67 9.14 3.60
CA MET A 56 -10.05 7.91 3.08
C MET A 56 -10.10 7.84 1.55
N ILE A 57 -11.20 8.29 0.93
CA ILE A 57 -11.31 8.37 -0.54
C ILE A 57 -10.26 9.36 -1.08
N LEU A 58 -10.12 10.54 -0.48
CA LEU A 58 -9.13 11.53 -0.89
C LEU A 58 -7.69 11.01 -0.76
N VAL A 59 -7.37 10.33 0.34
CA VAL A 59 -6.05 9.71 0.54
C VAL A 59 -5.80 8.60 -0.49
N CYS A 60 -6.77 7.74 -0.77
CA CYS A 60 -6.63 6.68 -1.78
C CYS A 60 -6.43 7.25 -3.19
N LEU A 61 -7.16 8.30 -3.57
CA LEU A 61 -7.03 8.96 -4.88
C LEU A 61 -5.64 9.60 -5.05
N SER A 62 -5.22 10.41 -4.08
CA SER A 62 -3.90 11.05 -4.08
C SER A 62 -2.76 10.03 -4.06
N SER A 63 -2.88 8.97 -3.27
CA SER A 63 -1.88 7.90 -3.22
C SER A 63 -1.75 7.19 -4.56
N THR A 64 -2.87 6.88 -5.23
CA THR A 64 -2.85 6.21 -6.55
C THR A 64 -2.18 7.07 -7.61
N MET A 65 -2.42 8.38 -7.58
CA MET A 65 -1.80 9.35 -8.49
C MET A 65 -0.27 9.43 -8.29
N ILE A 66 0.18 9.54 -7.04
CA ILE A 66 1.62 9.59 -6.71
C ILE A 66 2.29 8.29 -7.17
N GLN A 67 1.70 7.13 -6.86
CA GLN A 67 2.28 5.83 -7.21
C GLN A 67 2.38 5.63 -8.73
N SER A 68 1.38 6.07 -9.50
CA SER A 68 1.43 6.02 -10.96
C SER A 68 2.58 6.88 -11.52
N ASN A 69 2.76 8.09 -10.98
CA ASN A 69 3.83 8.99 -11.40
C ASN A 69 5.22 8.41 -11.08
N VAL A 70 5.41 7.86 -9.88
CA VAL A 70 6.68 7.23 -9.46
C VAL A 70 7.07 6.07 -10.37
N ILE A 71 6.10 5.25 -10.81
CA ILE A 71 6.36 4.15 -11.75
C ILE A 71 6.91 4.69 -13.08
N VAL A 72 6.25 5.70 -13.66
CA VAL A 72 6.68 6.29 -14.93
C VAL A 72 8.05 6.97 -14.79
N GLU A 73 8.26 7.69 -13.69
CA GLU A 73 9.53 8.37 -13.40
C GLU A 73 10.68 7.37 -13.29
N ASN A 74 10.48 6.25 -12.57
CA ASN A 74 11.48 5.20 -12.45
C ASN A 74 11.87 4.60 -13.82
N VAL A 75 10.90 4.40 -14.72
CA VAL A 75 11.17 3.91 -16.08
C VAL A 75 12.00 4.92 -16.87
N VAL A 76 11.67 6.21 -16.79
CA VAL A 76 12.41 7.27 -17.49
C VAL A 76 13.82 7.44 -16.93
N ASN A 77 13.99 7.33 -15.62
CA ASN A 77 15.30 7.42 -14.96
C ASN A 77 16.21 6.25 -15.35
N MET A 78 15.64 5.04 -15.49
CA MET A 78 16.38 3.85 -15.93
C MET A 78 16.66 3.87 -17.44
N ILE A 79 15.75 4.41 -18.25
CA ILE A 79 15.84 4.47 -19.71
C ILE A 79 15.51 5.90 -20.18
N PRO A 80 16.50 6.81 -20.26
CA PRO A 80 16.25 8.21 -20.61
C PRO A 80 15.54 8.42 -21.95
N ALA A 81 15.76 7.52 -22.92
CA ALA A 81 15.07 7.54 -24.22
C ALA A 81 13.55 7.32 -24.10
N ALA A 82 13.09 6.67 -23.02
CA ALA A 82 11.69 6.41 -22.74
C ALA A 82 10.88 7.69 -22.43
N LYS A 83 11.54 8.83 -22.17
CA LYS A 83 10.89 10.12 -21.90
C LYS A 83 9.91 10.54 -23.00
N LYS A 84 10.21 10.23 -24.27
CA LYS A 84 9.31 10.53 -25.40
C LYS A 84 8.05 9.67 -25.42
N PHE A 85 8.05 8.54 -24.72
CA PHE A 85 6.98 7.55 -24.69
C PHE A 85 6.20 7.55 -23.37
N VAL A 86 6.35 8.59 -22.54
CA VAL A 86 5.63 8.73 -21.26
C VAL A 86 4.12 8.46 -21.38
N PRO A 87 3.38 9.01 -22.37
CA PRO A 87 1.95 8.71 -22.52
C PRO A 87 1.67 7.22 -22.75
N VAL A 88 2.52 6.54 -23.52
CA VAL A 88 2.39 5.10 -23.81
C VAL A 88 2.64 4.28 -22.56
N ILE A 89 3.68 4.61 -21.79
CA ILE A 89 4.02 3.92 -20.52
C ILE A 89 2.88 4.10 -19.51
N ALA A 90 2.30 5.29 -19.41
CA ALA A 90 1.16 5.56 -18.53
C ALA A 90 -0.08 4.73 -18.93
N ILE A 91 -0.40 4.64 -20.23
CA ILE A 91 -1.50 3.80 -20.73
C ILE A 91 -1.25 2.33 -20.38
N ILE A 92 -0.03 1.84 -20.61
CA ILE A 92 0.35 0.46 -20.26
C ILE A 92 0.16 0.22 -18.75
N ASN A 93 0.61 1.14 -17.90
CA ASN A 93 0.44 1.05 -16.44
C ASN A 93 -1.04 0.95 -16.05
N VAL A 94 -1.90 1.78 -16.65
CA VAL A 94 -3.36 1.74 -16.41
C VAL A 94 -3.97 0.42 -16.86
N ILE A 95 -3.56 -0.11 -18.01
CA ILE A 95 -4.04 -1.41 -18.51
C ILE A 95 -3.68 -2.52 -17.52
N PHE A 96 -2.44 -2.58 -17.05
CA PHE A 96 -2.01 -3.58 -16.06
C PHE A 96 -2.77 -3.46 -14.75
N ALA A 97 -2.91 -2.24 -14.22
CA ALA A 97 -3.71 -1.98 -13.01
C ALA A 97 -5.17 -2.41 -13.22
N GLY A 98 -5.77 -2.07 -14.36
CA GLY A 98 -7.15 -2.41 -14.72
C GLY A 98 -7.40 -3.91 -14.79
N ILE A 99 -6.47 -4.69 -15.36
CA ILE A 99 -6.56 -6.16 -15.42
C ILE A 99 -6.73 -6.76 -14.01
N VAL A 100 -6.05 -6.19 -13.01
CA VAL A 100 -6.13 -6.68 -11.62
C VAL A 100 -7.40 -6.17 -10.93
N VAL A 101 -7.72 -4.88 -11.07
CA VAL A 101 -8.82 -4.23 -10.33
C VAL A 101 -10.20 -4.65 -10.82
N VAL A 102 -10.40 -4.81 -12.15
CA VAL A 102 -11.72 -5.13 -12.73
C VAL A 102 -12.26 -6.49 -12.25
N GLY A 103 -11.39 -7.42 -11.82
CA GLY A 103 -11.82 -8.70 -11.25
C GLY A 103 -12.30 -8.65 -9.80
N GLY A 104 -12.39 -7.47 -9.20
CA GLY A 104 -12.87 -7.27 -7.83
C GLY A 104 -11.88 -7.71 -6.75
N VAL A 105 -12.33 -7.62 -5.49
CA VAL A 105 -11.49 -7.79 -4.28
C VAL A 105 -10.84 -9.17 -4.22
N LYS A 106 -11.54 -10.23 -4.66
CA LYS A 106 -11.00 -11.61 -4.65
C LYS A 106 -9.82 -11.76 -5.61
N ARG A 107 -9.90 -11.20 -6.83
CA ARG A 107 -8.78 -11.22 -7.78
C ARG A 107 -7.62 -10.37 -7.28
N LEU A 108 -7.90 -9.18 -6.73
CA LEU A 108 -6.89 -8.31 -6.15
C LEU A 108 -6.11 -9.04 -5.05
N GLY A 109 -6.81 -9.71 -4.13
CA GLY A 109 -6.21 -10.54 -3.09
C GLY A 109 -5.32 -11.66 -3.64
N ASN A 110 -5.82 -12.43 -4.61
CA ASN A 110 -5.08 -13.54 -5.23
C ASN A 110 -3.81 -13.09 -5.99
N VAL A 111 -3.82 -11.87 -6.55
CA VAL A 111 -2.62 -11.30 -7.18
C VAL A 111 -1.65 -10.81 -6.11
N ALA A 112 -2.15 -10.08 -5.11
CA ALA A 112 -1.35 -9.53 -4.02
C ALA A 112 -0.65 -10.62 -3.19
N GLU A 113 -1.33 -11.73 -2.86
CA GLU A 113 -0.75 -12.82 -2.06
C GLU A 113 0.46 -13.48 -2.74
N LYS A 114 0.54 -13.46 -4.08
CA LYS A 114 1.64 -14.06 -4.84
C LYS A 114 2.72 -13.03 -5.14
N LEU A 115 2.30 -11.82 -5.53
CA LEU A 115 3.19 -10.76 -5.98
C LEU A 115 3.95 -10.11 -4.82
N ILE A 116 3.29 -9.86 -3.68
CA ILE A 116 3.90 -9.18 -2.53
C ILE A 116 5.07 -9.98 -1.94
N PRO A 117 4.96 -11.30 -1.66
CA PRO A 117 6.08 -12.07 -1.15
C PRO A 117 7.25 -12.15 -2.14
N PHE A 118 6.95 -12.33 -3.43
CA PHE A 118 7.97 -12.37 -4.48
C PHE A 118 8.75 -11.05 -4.56
N MET A 119 8.04 -9.92 -4.63
CA MET A 119 8.65 -8.59 -4.68
C MET A 119 9.49 -8.29 -3.44
N SER A 120 8.97 -8.61 -2.25
CA SER A 120 9.66 -8.37 -0.99
C SER A 120 10.92 -9.23 -0.87
N MET A 121 10.85 -10.50 -1.26
CA MET A 121 12.00 -11.41 -1.25
C MET A 121 13.08 -10.94 -2.22
N PHE A 122 12.70 -10.55 -3.44
CA PHE A 122 13.64 -10.01 -4.42
C PHE A 122 14.38 -8.77 -3.90
N TYR A 123 13.64 -7.82 -3.32
CA TYR A 123 14.22 -6.61 -2.74
C TYR A 123 15.14 -6.93 -1.55
N LEU A 124 14.72 -7.80 -0.63
CA LEU A 124 15.51 -8.19 0.54
C LEU A 124 16.81 -8.89 0.15
N ILE A 125 16.76 -9.83 -0.80
CA ILE A 125 17.96 -10.51 -1.29
C ILE A 125 18.94 -9.49 -1.89
N GLY A 126 18.46 -8.59 -2.75
CA GLY A 126 19.29 -7.53 -3.34
C GLY A 126 19.92 -6.63 -2.27
N ALA A 127 19.13 -6.20 -1.29
CA ALA A 127 19.62 -5.37 -0.18
C ALA A 127 20.68 -6.10 0.66
N ILE A 128 20.45 -7.37 1.00
CA ILE A 128 21.39 -8.19 1.77
C ILE A 128 22.71 -8.36 1.01
N ILE A 129 22.67 -8.63 -0.30
CA ILE A 129 23.87 -8.73 -1.13
C ILE A 129 24.69 -7.44 -1.06
N VAL A 130 24.04 -6.28 -1.21
CA VAL A 130 24.71 -4.96 -1.15
C VAL A 130 25.31 -4.70 0.23
N ILE A 131 24.59 -5.03 1.30
CA ILE A 131 25.04 -4.88 2.69
C ILE A 131 26.27 -5.76 2.97
N ILE A 132 26.25 -7.02 2.54
CA ILE A 132 27.38 -7.95 2.71
C ILE A 132 28.59 -7.47 1.90
N ALA A 133 28.38 -7.04 0.66
CA ALA A 133 29.45 -6.49 -0.18
C ALA A 133 30.09 -5.23 0.43
N ASN A 134 29.33 -4.46 1.22
CA ASN A 134 29.75 -3.22 1.87
C ASN A 134 29.81 -3.33 3.41
N TYR A 135 30.13 -4.51 3.96
CA TYR A 135 30.01 -4.77 5.40
C TYR A 135 30.76 -3.77 6.30
N LYS A 136 31.87 -3.21 5.82
CA LYS A 136 32.66 -2.19 6.54
C LYS A 136 31.88 -0.88 6.76
N GLY A 137 30.91 -0.58 5.90
CA GLY A 137 30.07 0.62 5.98
C GLY A 137 28.90 0.50 6.95
N ILE A 138 28.63 -0.70 7.50
CA ILE A 138 27.44 -0.93 8.35
C ILE A 138 27.51 -0.08 9.63
N ILE A 139 28.61 -0.17 10.39
CA ILE A 139 28.75 0.54 11.67
C ILE A 139 28.74 2.06 11.46
N PRO A 140 29.52 2.64 10.52
CA PRO A 140 29.46 4.07 10.22
C PRO A 140 28.05 4.53 9.80
N ALA A 141 27.34 3.75 8.99
CA ALA A 141 25.98 4.11 8.56
C ALA A 141 24.99 4.15 9.73
N ILE A 142 25.07 3.18 10.66
CA ILE A 142 24.22 3.17 11.86
C ILE A 142 24.52 4.39 12.74
N GLN A 143 25.79 4.77 12.90
CA GLN A 143 26.17 5.96 13.66
C GLN A 143 25.67 7.26 13.04
N GLN A 144 25.49 7.33 11.73
CA GLN A 144 24.92 8.52 11.07
C GLN A 144 23.41 8.63 11.24
N ILE A 145 22.73 7.53 11.57
CA ILE A 145 21.27 7.51 11.76
C ILE A 145 20.88 8.00 13.16
N PHE A 146 21.74 7.81 14.15
CA PHE A 146 21.51 8.12 15.57
C PHE A 146 22.27 9.37 16.01
#